data_AF-A0A2X5PVD6-F1
#
_entry.id   AF-A0A2X5PVD6-F1
#
_cell.length_a   1.000
_cell.length_b   1.000
_cell.length_c   1.000
_cell.angle_alpha   90.00
_cell.angle_beta   90.00
_cell.angle_gamma   90.00
#
_symmetry.space_group_name_H-M   'P 1'
#
loop_
_entity.id
_entity.type
_entity.pdbx_description
1 polymer ?
#
loop_
_entity_poly.entity_id
_entity_poly.type
_entity_poly.pdbx_seq_one_letter_code
_entity_poly.pdbx_strand_id
1 'polypeptide(L)'
;MNANPFTLGHQFLAEQAARQCDWLHLFLVGEEGSFFSYADRLTLVTRGVAHLPNVTVHGGSPYIISRATFPAYFLKETPVVDQAWCAIDLLLFRDHIAPALGITHRYIGSEPFCPTTRRYNETMHTLLAGKITVKEIPRISSPDGTAVSASEVRRLLAGRHYDQLRNKVPRTTYSYLEAQHSAQLVSH
;
A
#
# COMPACT_ATOMS: atom_id res chain seq x y z
N MET A 1 -1.78 1.14 -3.12
CA MET A 1 -1.37 0.84 -1.73
C MET A 1 -2.41 -0.05 -1.09
N ASN A 2 -2.03 -1.21 -0.54
CA ASN A 2 -3.01 -2.11 0.12
C ASN A 2 -3.38 -1.61 1.52
N ALA A 3 -2.39 -1.16 2.33
CA ALA A 3 -2.62 -0.55 3.65
C ALA A 3 -3.53 -1.37 4.58
N ASN A 4 -3.17 -2.64 4.82
CA ASN A 4 -3.98 -3.60 5.59
C ASN A 4 -3.32 -4.04 6.93
N PRO A 5 -3.18 -3.17 7.94
CA PRO A 5 -3.66 -1.80 8.01
C PRO A 5 -2.61 -0.78 7.51
N PHE A 6 -2.97 0.50 7.56
CA PHE A 6 -2.05 1.61 7.33
C PHE A 6 -1.00 1.68 8.44
N THR A 7 0.29 1.70 8.07
CA THR A 7 1.45 1.59 9.00
C THR A 7 2.36 2.81 8.87
N LEU A 8 3.32 2.99 9.79
CA LEU A 8 4.30 4.06 9.68
C LEU A 8 5.13 3.92 8.39
N GLY A 9 5.35 2.71 7.90
CA GLY A 9 6.01 2.48 6.62
C GLY A 9 5.23 3.03 5.42
N HIS A 10 3.90 2.92 5.46
CA HIS A 10 3.04 3.54 4.44
C HIS A 10 3.03 5.07 4.53
N GLN A 11 2.93 5.60 5.76
CA GLN A 11 2.96 7.04 6.00
C GLN A 11 4.28 7.65 5.54
N PHE A 12 5.40 7.03 5.90
CA PHE A 12 6.74 7.43 5.45
C PHE A 12 6.86 7.44 3.92
N LEU A 13 6.39 6.39 3.23
CA LEU A 13 6.41 6.34 1.77
C LEU A 13 5.62 7.51 1.16
N ALA A 14 4.43 7.79 1.69
CA ALA A 14 3.61 8.91 1.22
C ALA A 14 4.27 10.27 1.49
N GLU A 15 4.84 10.47 2.68
CA GLU A 15 5.56 11.71 3.04
C GLU A 15 6.78 11.95 2.13
N GLN A 16 7.57 10.92 1.87
CA GLN A 16 8.75 11.02 1.01
C GLN A 16 8.37 11.30 -0.45
N ALA A 17 7.31 10.66 -0.95
CA ALA A 17 6.81 10.93 -2.30
C ALA A 17 6.23 12.35 -2.42
N ALA A 18 5.40 12.77 -1.46
CA ALA A 18 4.75 14.09 -1.45
C ALA A 18 5.77 15.25 -1.38
N ARG A 19 6.93 15.04 -0.76
CA ARG A 19 8.04 16.02 -0.75
C ARG A 19 8.77 16.18 -2.09
N GLN A 20 8.60 15.24 -3.01
CA GLN A 20 9.36 15.17 -4.27
C GLN A 20 8.49 15.39 -5.51
N CYS A 21 7.23 15.79 -5.35
CA CYS A 21 6.31 16.06 -6.46
C CYS A 21 5.37 17.21 -6.12
N ASP A 22 4.80 17.83 -7.16
CA ASP A 22 3.82 18.91 -6.99
C ASP A 22 2.51 18.37 -6.41
N TRP A 23 2.12 17.16 -6.81
CA TRP A 23 0.90 16.49 -6.36
C TRP A 23 1.04 14.97 -6.35
N LEU A 24 0.63 14.33 -5.26
CA LEU A 24 0.69 12.88 -5.07
C LEU A 24 -0.71 12.25 -5.17
N HIS A 25 -0.84 11.32 -6.09
CA HIS A 25 -2.03 10.46 -6.20
C HIS A 25 -1.80 9.12 -5.50
N LEU A 26 -2.57 8.85 -4.45
CA LEU A 26 -2.54 7.59 -3.71
C LEU A 26 -3.74 6.73 -4.09
N PHE A 27 -3.49 5.68 -4.88
CA PHE A 27 -4.51 4.69 -5.23
C PHE A 27 -4.56 3.57 -4.20
N LEU A 28 -5.72 3.33 -3.59
CA LEU A 28 -5.92 2.19 -2.71
C LEU A 28 -6.25 0.93 -3.51
N VAL A 29 -5.83 -0.22 -3.00
CA VAL A 29 -6.28 -1.51 -3.55
C VAL A 29 -7.72 -1.74 -3.09
N GLY A 30 -8.65 -1.87 -4.04
CA GLY A 30 -10.10 -1.96 -3.80
C GLY A 30 -10.59 -3.35 -3.36
N GLU A 31 -9.76 -4.38 -3.47
CA GLU A 31 -10.17 -5.76 -3.21
C GLU A 31 -10.51 -6.00 -1.73
N GLU A 32 -11.61 -6.74 -1.52
CA GLU A 32 -12.08 -7.23 -0.23
C GLU A 32 -11.53 -8.65 0.05
N GLY A 33 -11.45 -9.03 1.33
CA GLY A 33 -10.86 -10.32 1.77
C GLY A 33 -9.62 -10.15 2.65
N SER A 34 -9.56 -9.05 3.39
CA SER A 34 -8.40 -8.61 4.15
C SER A 34 -8.77 -8.46 5.63
N PHE A 35 -7.79 -8.51 6.54
CA PHE A 35 -8.01 -8.36 7.99
C PHE A 35 -8.73 -7.04 8.34
N PHE A 36 -8.58 -6.00 7.51
CA PHE A 36 -9.32 -4.75 7.60
C PHE A 36 -10.24 -4.59 6.38
N SER A 37 -11.48 -4.13 6.58
CA SER A 37 -12.39 -3.86 5.45
C SER A 37 -11.81 -2.77 4.54
N TYR A 38 -12.22 -2.72 3.26
CA TYR A 38 -11.81 -1.62 2.39
C TYR A 38 -12.18 -0.25 2.97
N ALA A 39 -13.38 -0.13 3.56
CA ALA A 39 -13.85 1.11 4.18
C ALA A 39 -12.94 1.55 5.34
N ASP A 40 -12.48 0.61 6.16
CA ASP A 40 -11.53 0.90 7.24
C ASP A 40 -10.19 1.32 6.67
N ARG A 41 -9.66 0.59 5.68
CA ARG A 41 -8.37 0.92 5.04
C ARG A 41 -8.42 2.31 4.41
N LEU A 42 -9.50 2.65 3.71
CA LEU A 42 -9.72 3.98 3.15
C LEU A 42 -9.73 5.06 4.23
N THR A 43 -10.49 4.84 5.31
CA THR A 43 -10.54 5.79 6.44
C THR A 43 -9.17 5.99 7.07
N LEU A 44 -8.44 4.89 7.31
CA LEU A 44 -7.12 4.90 7.92
C LEU A 44 -6.08 5.61 7.06
N VAL A 45 -6.06 5.34 5.75
CA VAL A 45 -5.15 6.00 4.82
C VAL A 45 -5.48 7.49 4.75
N THR A 46 -6.74 7.86 4.50
CA THR A 46 -7.17 9.27 4.37
C THR A 46 -6.79 10.07 5.62
N ARG A 47 -7.06 9.55 6.82
CA ARG A 47 -6.66 10.21 8.07
C ARG A 47 -5.15 10.23 8.25
N GLY A 48 -4.47 9.15 7.87
CA GLY A 48 -3.02 9.00 8.03
C GLY A 48 -2.17 9.90 7.13
N VAL A 49 -2.75 10.46 6.06
CA VAL A 49 -2.10 11.40 5.14
C VAL A 49 -2.71 12.80 5.15
N ALA A 50 -3.68 13.07 6.03
CA ALA A 50 -4.41 14.35 6.06
C ALA A 50 -3.52 15.58 6.35
N HIS A 51 -2.35 15.37 6.95
CA HIS A 51 -1.35 16.43 7.19
C HIS A 51 -0.55 16.80 5.94
N LEU A 52 -0.65 16.02 4.86
CA LEU A 52 0.04 16.29 3.60
C LEU A 52 -0.85 17.18 2.71
N PRO A 53 -0.37 18.38 2.32
CA PRO A 53 -1.21 19.37 1.62
C PRO A 53 -1.46 19.04 0.15
N ASN A 54 -0.65 18.17 -0.44
CA ASN A 54 -0.61 17.89 -1.88
C ASN A 54 -0.90 16.42 -2.19
N VAL A 55 -1.90 15.83 -1.53
CA VAL A 55 -2.25 14.41 -1.70
C VAL A 55 -3.73 14.27 -2.06
N THR A 56 -4.03 13.48 -3.09
CA THR A 56 -5.37 12.94 -3.34
C THR A 56 -5.39 11.45 -3.08
N VAL A 57 -6.28 11.01 -2.20
CA VAL A 57 -6.56 9.60 -1.97
C VAL A 57 -7.67 9.16 -2.90
N HIS A 58 -7.33 8.25 -3.81
CA HIS A 58 -8.26 7.62 -4.74
C HIS A 58 -8.72 6.28 -4.17
N GLY A 59 -10.02 6.06 -4.22
CA GLY A 59 -10.56 4.73 -3.99
C GLY A 59 -10.02 3.72 -5.00
N GLY A 60 -10.01 2.45 -4.60
CA GLY A 60 -9.64 1.37 -5.52
C GLY A 60 -10.66 1.25 -6.64
N SER A 61 -10.16 0.98 -7.85
CA SER A 61 -10.98 0.73 -9.03
C SER A 61 -10.66 -0.65 -9.61
N PRO A 62 -11.56 -1.23 -10.42
CA PRO A 62 -11.27 -2.46 -11.16
C PRO A 62 -10.08 -2.34 -12.12
N TYR A 63 -9.55 -1.13 -12.35
CA TYR A 63 -8.52 -0.84 -13.34
C TYR A 63 -7.14 -0.57 -12.73
N ILE A 64 -6.99 -0.66 -11.39
CA ILE A 64 -5.71 -0.45 -10.70
C ILE A 64 -5.54 -1.50 -9.61
N ILE A 65 -4.59 -2.43 -9.81
CA ILE A 65 -4.22 -3.49 -8.85
C ILE A 65 -5.48 -4.19 -8.32
N SER A 66 -6.31 -4.69 -9.23
CA SER A 66 -7.57 -5.39 -8.94
C SER A 66 -7.45 -6.87 -9.33
N ARG A 67 -8.44 -7.69 -8.97
CA ARG A 67 -8.53 -9.06 -9.52
C ARG A 67 -8.76 -9.09 -11.03
N ALA A 68 -9.31 -8.04 -11.62
CA ALA A 68 -9.56 -7.98 -13.06
C ALA A 68 -8.29 -7.68 -13.87
N THR A 69 -7.36 -6.91 -13.32
CA THR A 69 -6.12 -6.52 -14.00
C THR A 69 -4.87 -7.20 -13.43
N PHE A 70 -4.94 -7.68 -12.19
CA PHE A 70 -3.85 -8.34 -11.48
C PHE A 70 -4.34 -9.48 -10.55
N PRO A 71 -5.04 -10.51 -11.06
CA PRO A 71 -5.55 -11.63 -10.26
C PRO A 71 -4.44 -12.37 -9.51
N ALA A 72 -3.25 -12.49 -10.12
CA ALA A 72 -2.06 -13.08 -9.53
C ALA A 72 -1.54 -12.41 -8.24
N TYR A 73 -1.86 -11.13 -8.01
CA TYR A 73 -1.55 -10.48 -6.73
C TYR A 73 -2.34 -11.10 -5.56
N PHE A 74 -3.49 -11.73 -5.87
CA PHE A 74 -4.44 -12.27 -4.91
C PHE A 74 -4.55 -13.80 -4.95
N LEU A 75 -4.04 -14.45 -6.00
CA LEU A 75 -4.07 -15.89 -6.22
C LEU A 75 -2.65 -16.46 -6.28
N LYS A 76 -2.41 -17.64 -5.69
CA LYS A 76 -1.14 -18.37 -5.86
C LYS A 76 -1.18 -19.15 -7.18
N GLU A 77 -1.03 -18.47 -8.31
CA GLU A 77 -1.00 -19.10 -9.64
C GLU A 77 0.43 -19.29 -10.18
N THR A 78 0.55 -19.79 -11.41
CA THR A 78 1.84 -20.13 -12.03
C THR A 78 2.61 -18.88 -12.49
N PRO A 79 3.96 -18.90 -12.46
CA PRO A 79 4.78 -17.70 -12.68
C PRO A 79 4.59 -16.97 -14.01
N VAL A 80 4.12 -17.66 -15.05
CA VAL A 80 3.89 -17.10 -16.40
C VAL A 80 2.61 -16.27 -16.43
N VAL A 81 1.56 -16.73 -15.72
CA VAL A 81 0.28 -16.03 -15.61
C VAL A 81 0.49 -14.73 -14.81
N ASP A 82 1.27 -14.80 -13.73
CA ASP A 82 1.63 -13.65 -12.90
C ASP A 82 2.27 -12.50 -13.70
N GLN A 83 3.14 -12.81 -14.67
CA GLN A 83 3.80 -11.80 -15.50
C GLN A 83 2.86 -11.08 -16.47
N ALA A 84 1.97 -11.81 -17.14
CA ALA A 84 1.03 -11.23 -18.10
C ALA A 84 0.09 -10.22 -17.41
N TRP A 85 -0.36 -10.55 -16.20
CA TRP A 85 -1.23 -9.70 -15.41
C TRP A 85 -0.53 -8.46 -14.83
N CYS A 86 0.70 -8.62 -14.31
CA CYS A 86 1.54 -7.47 -13.94
C CYS A 86 1.67 -6.48 -15.11
N ALA A 87 1.88 -6.99 -16.32
CA ALA A 87 2.02 -6.17 -17.51
C ALA A 87 0.73 -5.43 -17.87
N ILE A 88 -0.43 -6.08 -17.82
CA ILE A 88 -1.74 -5.43 -18.10
C ILE A 88 -1.97 -4.25 -17.16
N ASP A 89 -1.79 -4.43 -15.84
CA ASP A 89 -1.94 -3.35 -14.86
C ASP A 89 -0.97 -2.18 -15.13
N LEU A 90 0.29 -2.49 -15.41
CA LEU A 90 1.32 -1.47 -15.67
C LEU A 90 1.10 -0.71 -16.98
N LEU A 91 0.67 -1.40 -18.04
CA LEU A 91 0.37 -0.79 -19.33
C LEU A 91 -0.90 0.08 -19.24
N LEU A 92 -1.94 -0.39 -18.56
CA LEU A 92 -3.15 0.39 -18.31
C LEU A 92 -2.84 1.66 -17.52
N PHE A 93 -2.01 1.54 -16.48
CA PHE A 93 -1.52 2.69 -15.74
C PHE A 93 -0.73 3.66 -16.63
N ARG A 94 0.22 3.14 -17.41
CA ARG A 94 1.13 3.92 -18.26
C ARG A 94 0.41 4.69 -19.36
N ASP A 95 -0.51 4.03 -20.04
CA ASP A 95 -1.08 4.53 -21.29
C ASP A 95 -2.42 5.25 -21.08
N HIS A 96 -3.09 5.06 -19.95
CA HIS A 96 -4.41 5.67 -19.69
C HIS A 96 -4.48 6.48 -18.40
N ILE A 97 -4.09 5.92 -17.26
CA ILE A 97 -4.28 6.59 -15.96
C ILE A 97 -3.28 7.73 -15.77
N ALA A 98 -2.00 7.45 -16.03
CA ALA A 98 -0.94 8.42 -15.82
C ALA A 98 -1.09 9.67 -16.72
N PRO A 99 -1.37 9.56 -18.04
CA PRO A 99 -1.61 10.73 -18.88
C PRO A 99 -2.83 11.53 -18.45
N ALA A 100 -3.93 10.88 -18.06
CA ALA A 100 -5.16 11.55 -17.64
C ALA A 100 -5.00 12.38 -16.36
N LEU A 101 -4.04 12.01 -15.50
CA LEU A 101 -3.75 12.68 -14.23
C LEU A 101 -2.43 13.47 -14.26
N GLY A 102 -1.74 13.54 -15.40
CA GLY A 102 -0.42 14.19 -15.50
C GLY A 102 0.68 13.53 -14.66
N ILE A 103 0.57 12.22 -14.37
CA ILE A 103 1.54 11.50 -13.56
C ILE A 103 2.81 11.22 -14.37
N THR A 104 3.93 11.77 -13.92
CA THR A 104 5.26 11.57 -14.52
C THR A 104 6.14 10.60 -13.72
N HIS A 105 5.79 10.37 -12.45
CA HIS A 105 6.57 9.55 -11.52
C HIS A 105 5.69 8.54 -10.80
N ARG A 106 6.22 7.32 -10.60
CA ARG A 106 5.60 6.29 -9.77
C ARG A 106 6.53 5.92 -8.62
N TYR A 107 6.10 6.22 -7.40
CA TYR A 107 6.85 5.91 -6.19
C TYR A 107 6.47 4.52 -5.65
N ILE A 108 7.47 3.72 -5.32
CA ILE A 108 7.31 2.38 -4.74
C ILE A 108 8.21 2.22 -3.53
N GLY A 109 7.79 1.41 -2.56
CA GLY A 109 8.66 1.02 -1.45
C GLY A 109 9.49 -0.20 -1.85
N SER A 110 10.73 -0.27 -1.36
CA SER A 110 11.55 -1.46 -1.59
C SER A 110 10.96 -2.71 -0.94
N GLU A 111 11.05 -3.85 -1.61
CA GLU A 111 10.48 -5.12 -1.12
C GLU A 111 11.41 -6.30 -1.38
N PRO A 112 12.39 -6.54 -0.47
CA PRO A 112 13.31 -7.65 -0.60
C PRO A 112 12.72 -8.97 -0.06
N PHE A 113 11.56 -9.00 0.58
CA PHE A 113 11.11 -10.22 1.28
C PHE A 113 9.96 -10.95 0.57
N CYS A 114 9.25 -10.29 -0.35
CA CYS A 114 8.18 -10.88 -1.13
C CYS A 114 8.60 -11.05 -2.61
N PRO A 115 8.84 -12.29 -3.10
CA PRO A 115 9.26 -12.53 -4.48
C PRO A 115 8.29 -11.95 -5.52
N THR A 116 6.98 -12.09 -5.30
CA THR A 116 5.95 -11.56 -6.21
C THR A 116 6.01 -10.03 -6.29
N THR A 117 6.12 -9.35 -5.14
CA THR A 117 6.19 -7.89 -5.12
C THR A 117 7.52 -7.37 -5.68
N ARG A 118 8.63 -8.07 -5.40
CA ARG A 118 9.93 -7.75 -6.01
C ARG A 118 9.86 -7.82 -7.53
N ARG A 119 9.31 -8.90 -8.07
CA ARG A 119 9.16 -9.08 -9.53
C ARG A 119 8.22 -8.04 -10.13
N TYR A 120 7.18 -7.63 -9.42
CA TYR A 120 6.32 -6.54 -9.84
C TYR A 120 7.09 -5.20 -9.89
N ASN A 121 7.91 -4.89 -8.88
CA ASN A 121 8.78 -3.71 -8.90
C ASN A 121 9.77 -3.74 -10.08
N GLU A 122 10.43 -4.87 -10.32
CA GLU A 122 11.33 -5.06 -11.47
C GLU A 122 10.61 -4.83 -12.80
N THR A 123 9.43 -5.45 -12.96
CA THR A 123 8.59 -5.31 -14.17
C THR A 123 8.14 -3.85 -14.37
N MET A 124 7.88 -3.14 -13.27
CA MET A 124 7.51 -1.72 -13.30
C MET A 124 8.64 -0.86 -13.86
N HIS A 125 9.89 -1.10 -13.45
CA HIS A 125 11.05 -0.40 -14.02
C HIS A 125 11.18 -0.63 -15.53
N THR A 126 10.89 -1.84 -16.02
CA THR A 126 10.96 -2.16 -17.45
C THR A 126 9.81 -1.54 -18.25
N LEU A 127 8.56 -1.77 -17.84
CA LEU A 127 7.39 -1.44 -18.67
C LEU A 127 7.01 0.04 -18.64
N LEU A 128 7.37 0.74 -17.57
CA LEU A 128 7.12 2.17 -17.43
C LEU A 128 8.24 3.04 -17.99
N ALA A 129 9.42 2.46 -18.28
CA ALA A 129 10.57 3.17 -18.80
C ALA A 129 10.22 4.01 -20.04
N GLY A 130 10.79 5.22 -20.10
CA GLY A 130 10.58 6.18 -21.20
C GLY A 130 9.27 6.97 -21.15
N LYS A 131 8.28 6.54 -20.35
CA LYS A 131 7.03 7.31 -20.14
C LYS A 131 6.85 7.79 -18.70
N ILE A 132 7.23 6.98 -17.72
CA ILE A 132 7.08 7.27 -16.29
C ILE A 132 8.35 6.88 -15.56
N THR A 133 8.85 7.79 -14.72
CA THR A 133 10.04 7.52 -13.91
C THR A 133 9.65 6.80 -12.63
N VAL A 134 10.16 5.59 -12.45
CA VAL A 134 9.93 4.80 -11.24
C VAL A 134 10.96 5.19 -10.17
N LYS A 135 10.48 5.55 -8.98
CA LYS A 135 11.30 5.96 -7.83
C LYS A 135 11.10 4.97 -6.69
N GLU A 136 12.13 4.19 -6.39
CA GLU A 136 12.11 3.24 -5.28
C GLU A 136 12.65 3.90 -4.00
N ILE A 137 11.84 3.86 -2.94
CA ILE A 137 12.15 4.44 -1.64
C ILE A 137 12.49 3.30 -0.67
N PRO A 138 13.67 3.33 -0.02
CA PRO A 138 14.04 2.33 0.97
C PRO A 138 13.03 2.26 2.11
N ARG A 139 12.67 1.03 2.51
CA ARG A 139 11.80 0.82 3.68
C ARG A 139 12.45 1.30 4.96
N ILE A 140 11.60 1.81 5.86
CA ILE A 140 11.98 2.03 7.26
C ILE A 140 11.94 0.71 8.03
N SER A 141 12.98 0.48 8.81
CA SER A 141 13.07 -0.61 9.80
C SER A 141 13.02 -0.01 11.20
N SER A 142 12.47 -0.77 12.14
CA SER A 142 12.60 -0.45 13.56
C SER A 142 14.09 -0.56 13.99
N PRO A 143 14.49 0.06 15.13
CA PRO A 143 15.88 0.03 15.61
C PRO A 143 16.46 -1.37 15.83
N ASP A 144 15.60 -2.36 16.06
CA ASP A 144 15.91 -3.79 16.18
C ASP A 144 16.07 -4.50 14.82
N GLY A 145 15.99 -3.77 13.70
CA GLY A 145 16.05 -4.31 12.34
C GLY A 145 14.72 -4.86 11.83
N THR A 146 13.66 -4.88 12.63
CA THR A 146 12.36 -5.42 12.20
C THR A 146 11.65 -4.45 11.27
N ALA A 147 11.42 -4.85 10.02
CA ALA A 147 10.70 -4.02 9.04
C ALA A 147 9.31 -3.62 9.54
N VAL A 148 8.94 -2.35 9.37
CA VAL A 148 7.57 -1.89 9.70
C VAL A 148 6.62 -2.32 8.59
N SER A 149 5.94 -3.46 8.77
CA SER A 149 5.04 -4.03 7.77
C SER A 149 3.62 -4.26 8.30
N ALA A 150 2.64 -4.21 7.40
CA ALA A 150 1.25 -4.51 7.72
C ALA A 150 1.06 -5.97 8.18
N SER A 151 1.83 -6.90 7.61
CA SER A 151 1.80 -8.31 8.01
C SER A 151 2.24 -8.50 9.46
N GLU A 152 3.28 -7.79 9.88
CA GLU A 152 3.75 -7.81 11.27
C GLU A 152 2.72 -7.23 12.23
N VAL A 153 2.07 -6.12 11.85
CA VAL A 153 0.96 -5.54 12.63
C VAL A 153 -0.17 -6.55 12.82
N ARG A 154 -0.59 -7.26 11.77
CA ARG A 154 -1.61 -8.31 11.87
C ARG A 154 -1.18 -9.48 12.78
N ARG A 155 0.10 -9.87 12.72
CA ARG A 155 0.66 -10.91 13.60
C ARG A 155 0.59 -10.49 15.08
N LEU A 156 0.97 -9.25 15.39
CA LEU A 156 0.91 -8.71 16.75
C LEU A 156 -0.52 -8.58 17.27
N LEU A 157 -1.46 -8.17 16.40
CA LEU A 157 -2.89 -8.12 16.72
C LEU A 157 -3.44 -9.50 17.06
N ALA A 158 -3.12 -10.53 16.26
CA ALA A 158 -3.53 -11.90 16.52
C ALA A 158 -2.95 -12.44 17.86
N GLY A 159 -1.72 -12.04 18.20
CA GLY A 159 -1.07 -12.37 19.48
C GLY A 159 -1.45 -11.47 20.66
N ARG A 160 -2.38 -10.51 20.49
CA ARG A 160 -2.79 -9.52 21.51
C ARG A 160 -1.63 -8.68 22.09
N HIS A 161 -0.56 -8.48 21.31
CA HIS A 161 0.61 -7.70 21.71
C HIS A 161 0.46 -6.21 21.39
N TYR A 162 -0.56 -5.56 21.96
CA TYR A 162 -0.95 -4.19 21.62
C TYR A 162 0.12 -3.14 21.92
N ASP A 163 0.91 -3.33 22.97
CA ASP A 163 1.97 -2.39 23.36
C ASP A 163 3.00 -2.18 22.26
N GLN A 164 3.28 -3.22 21.47
CA GLN A 164 4.26 -3.18 20.38
C GLN A 164 3.75 -2.43 19.15
N LEU A 165 2.42 -2.21 19.04
CA LEU A 165 1.81 -1.57 17.87
C LEU A 165 2.08 -0.06 17.80
N ARG A 166 2.27 0.61 18.94
CA ARG A 166 2.51 2.07 19.01
C ARG A 166 3.69 2.52 18.14
N ASN A 167 4.70 1.66 17.98
CA ASN A 167 5.91 1.94 17.21
C ASN A 167 5.86 1.41 15.77
N LYS A 168 4.72 0.86 15.32
CA LYS A 168 4.55 0.28 13.98
C LYS A 168 3.49 1.00 13.15
N VAL A 169 2.53 1.67 13.79
CA VAL A 169 1.42 2.34 13.09
C VAL A 169 1.27 3.80 13.50
N PRO A 170 0.74 4.68 12.62
CA PRO A 170 0.48 6.07 12.98
C PRO A 170 -0.59 6.15 14.07
N ARG A 171 -0.64 7.29 14.76
CA ARG A 171 -1.64 7.52 15.83
C ARG A 171 -3.08 7.32 15.35
N THR A 172 -3.39 7.67 14.10
CA THR A 172 -4.71 7.47 13.50
C THR A 172 -5.10 5.99 13.44
N THR A 173 -4.19 5.12 13.01
CA THR A 173 -4.38 3.66 13.03
C THR A 173 -4.41 3.15 14.45
N TYR A 174 -3.50 3.59 15.32
CA TYR A 174 -3.45 3.11 16.69
C TYR A 174 -4.75 3.36 17.46
N SER A 175 -5.30 4.58 17.39
CA SER A 175 -6.56 4.93 18.03
C SER A 175 -7.75 4.17 17.44
N TYR A 176 -7.74 3.85 16.15
CA TYR A 176 -8.74 2.97 15.54
C TYR A 176 -8.69 1.56 16.14
N LEU A 177 -7.49 0.99 16.29
CA LEU A 177 -7.30 -0.35 16.88
C LEU A 177 -7.73 -0.39 18.35
N GLU A 178 -7.40 0.64 19.14
CA GLU A 178 -7.85 0.76 20.53
C GLU A 178 -9.37 0.79 20.62
N ALA A 179 -10.04 1.59 19.80
CA ALA A 179 -11.50 1.69 19.80
C ALA A 179 -12.18 0.36 19.44
N GLN A 180 -11.66 -0.36 18.43
CA GLN A 180 -12.14 -1.68 18.05
C GLN A 180 -11.96 -2.71 19.17
N HIS A 181 -10.80 -2.71 19.84
CA HIS A 181 -10.53 -3.59 20.96
C HIS A 181 -11.46 -3.30 22.16
N SER A 182 -11.66 -2.03 22.50
CA SER A 182 -12.61 -1.64 23.56
C SER A 182 -14.04 -2.06 23.26
N ALA A 183 -14.50 -1.93 22.00
CA ALA A 183 -15.84 -2.37 21.60
C ALA A 183 -16.02 -3.90 21.71
N GLN A 184 -14.97 -4.68 21.44
CA GLN A 184 -14.98 -6.14 21.60
C GLN A 184 -15.01 -6.58 23.06
N LEU A 185 -14.42 -5.81 23.98
CA LEU A 185 -14.44 -6.10 25.42
C LEU A 185 -15.81 -5.80 26.07
N VAL A 186 -16.58 -4.89 25.51
CA VAL A 186 -17.92 -4.50 26.02
C VAL A 186 -19.04 -5.41 25.47
N SER A 187 -18.76 -6.19 24.43
CA SER A 187 -19.72 -7.12 23.80
C SER A 187 -19.62 -8.56 24.33
N HIS A 188 -18.83 -8.77 25.39
CA HIS A 188 -18.70 -10.01 26.15
C HIS A 188 -19.12 -9.78 27.60
#